data_AF-A0A2D6NAQ0-F1
#
_entry.id   AF-A0A2D6NAQ0-F1
#
_cell.length_a   1.000
_cell.length_b   1.000
_cell.length_c   1.000
_cell.angle_alpha   90.00
_cell.angle_beta   90.00
_cell.angle_gamma   90.00
#
_symmetry.space_group_name_H-M   'P 1'
#
loop_
_entity.id
_entity.type
_entity.pdbx_description
1 polymer ?
#
loop_
_entity_poly.entity_id
_entity_poly.type
_entity_poly.pdbx_seq_one_letter_code
_entity_poly.pdbx_strand_id
1 'polypeptide(L)'
;PTTQVLSRDTGYRRDYDRDPFASYLANTGRGPSWPLSRKNADLPPKAVVIGVTKDDGAPLTRAYAVDRATKRVFNDTLGGEPVVVLFEPEARTGGIFSAKLGGGALRFEDGKDSAANPVIRDTQTGSVWDAAGRAVSGQHAGRALTPLPTRSTLWFAWFAAYPDTDLKVPP
;
A
#
# COMPACT_ATOMS: atom_id res chain seq x y z
N PRO A 1 -11.52 -33.87 -7.41
CA PRO A 1 -11.79 -32.54 -6.79
C PRO A 1 -13.28 -32.17 -6.93
N THR A 2 -14.00 -31.95 -5.81
CA THR A 2 -15.45 -31.67 -5.73
C THR A 2 -15.73 -30.22 -5.29
N THR A 3 -14.91 -29.26 -5.71
CA THR A 3 -15.10 -27.85 -5.35
C THR A 3 -16.32 -27.29 -6.07
N GLN A 4 -17.26 -26.73 -5.31
CA GLN A 4 -18.42 -26.02 -5.87
C GLN A 4 -18.06 -24.56 -6.16
N VAL A 5 -18.52 -24.03 -7.29
CA VAL A 5 -18.39 -22.62 -7.65
C VAL A 5 -19.69 -21.91 -7.32
N LEU A 6 -19.61 -20.69 -6.78
CA LEU A 6 -20.77 -19.86 -6.48
C LEU A 6 -21.53 -19.52 -7.78
N SER A 7 -22.82 -19.85 -7.85
CA SER A 7 -23.67 -19.50 -8.98
C SER A 7 -23.90 -17.99 -9.05
N ARG A 8 -23.78 -17.41 -10.25
CA ARG A 8 -24.22 -16.03 -10.53
C ARG A 8 -25.74 -15.91 -10.71
N ASP A 9 -26.43 -17.04 -10.91
CA ASP A 9 -27.89 -17.09 -10.95
C ASP A 9 -28.46 -17.05 -9.53
N THR A 10 -28.57 -15.83 -9.01
CA THR A 10 -29.05 -15.56 -7.64
C THR A 10 -30.52 -15.15 -7.60
N GLY A 11 -31.19 -15.03 -8.75
CA GLY A 11 -32.54 -14.47 -8.86
C GLY A 11 -32.64 -12.94 -8.76
N TYR A 12 -31.51 -12.22 -8.64
CA TYR A 12 -31.46 -10.75 -8.57
C TYR A 12 -30.75 -10.13 -9.77
N ARG A 13 -31.30 -9.05 -10.35
CA ARG A 13 -30.59 -8.19 -11.34
C ARG A 13 -29.71 -7.18 -10.60
N ARG A 14 -28.63 -7.65 -10.00
CA ARG A 14 -27.57 -6.75 -9.53
C ARG A 14 -26.37 -6.95 -10.43
N ASP A 15 -25.98 -5.87 -11.11
CA ASP A 15 -24.75 -5.83 -11.89
C ASP A 15 -23.57 -5.72 -10.92
N TYR A 16 -22.89 -6.85 -10.69
CA TYR A 16 -21.71 -6.93 -9.85
C TYR A 16 -20.41 -6.59 -10.61
N ASP A 17 -20.48 -6.35 -11.93
CA ASP A 17 -19.34 -5.90 -12.73
C ASP A 17 -19.15 -4.37 -12.61
N ARG A 18 -20.14 -3.66 -12.04
CA ARG A 18 -20.07 -2.22 -11.76
C ARG A 18 -19.73 -1.94 -10.31
N ASP A 19 -18.70 -1.12 -10.06
CA ASP A 19 -18.41 -0.58 -8.73
C ASP A 19 -19.48 0.46 -8.31
N PRO A 20 -20.33 0.16 -7.30
CA PRO A 20 -21.35 1.10 -6.82
C PRO A 20 -20.77 2.30 -6.05
N PHE A 21 -19.49 2.27 -5.66
CA PHE A 21 -18.82 3.30 -4.88
C PHE A 21 -17.84 4.18 -5.67
N ALA A 22 -17.70 3.95 -6.97
CA ALA A 22 -16.74 4.68 -7.82
C ALA A 22 -16.87 6.22 -7.70
N SER A 23 -18.10 6.75 -7.75
CA SER A 23 -18.35 8.19 -7.61
C SER A 23 -18.03 8.75 -6.22
N TYR A 24 -18.24 7.93 -5.18
CA TYR A 24 -17.90 8.29 -3.81
C TYR A 24 -16.39 8.43 -3.62
N LEU A 25 -15.62 7.46 -4.14
CA LEU A 25 -14.16 7.45 -4.06
C LEU A 25 -13.50 8.50 -4.95
N ALA A 26 -14.10 8.82 -6.10
CA ALA A 26 -13.60 9.86 -7.02
C ALA A 26 -13.74 11.28 -6.44
N ASN A 27 -14.78 11.56 -5.65
CA ASN A 27 -14.95 12.87 -5.01
C ASN A 27 -14.13 12.97 -3.71
N THR A 28 -12.82 13.18 -3.86
CA THR A 28 -11.85 13.15 -2.77
C THR A 28 -11.96 14.34 -1.82
N GLY A 29 -12.41 15.50 -2.31
CA GLY A 29 -12.54 16.73 -1.54
C GLY A 29 -13.71 16.75 -0.55
N ARG A 30 -14.77 15.98 -0.82
CA ARG A 30 -15.91 15.85 0.10
C ARG A 30 -15.64 14.74 1.12
N GLY A 31 -15.73 15.07 2.41
CA GLY A 31 -15.70 14.08 3.49
C GLY A 31 -16.86 13.08 3.43
N PRO A 32 -16.90 12.11 4.35
CA PRO A 32 -18.05 11.22 4.48
C PRO A 32 -19.33 12.00 4.81
N SER A 33 -20.50 11.36 4.62
CA SER A 33 -21.82 11.96 4.91
C SER A 33 -22.08 12.20 6.40
N TRP A 34 -21.23 11.67 7.27
CA TRP A 34 -21.32 11.80 8.73
C TRP A 34 -20.20 12.71 9.26
N PRO A 35 -20.39 13.36 10.42
CA PRO A 35 -19.36 14.25 10.97
C PRO A 35 -18.10 13.49 11.36
N LEU A 36 -16.94 14.12 11.16
CA LEU A 36 -15.64 13.63 11.60
C LEU A 36 -15.24 14.30 12.91
N SER A 37 -14.82 13.50 13.90
CA SER A 37 -14.33 13.99 15.19
C SER A 37 -12.99 14.71 15.08
N ARG A 38 -12.17 14.36 14.09
CA ARG A 38 -10.88 15.00 13.78
C ARG A 38 -10.73 15.19 12.27
N LYS A 39 -10.09 16.29 11.87
CA LYS A 39 -9.83 16.63 10.48
C LYS A 39 -8.41 17.17 10.34
N ASN A 40 -7.78 16.88 9.21
CA ASN A 40 -6.51 17.46 8.81
C ASN A 40 -6.61 17.78 7.31
N ALA A 41 -6.14 18.97 6.93
CA ALA A 41 -6.26 19.52 5.58
C ALA A 41 -5.06 19.22 4.65
N ASP A 42 -4.03 18.52 5.14
CA ASP A 42 -2.81 18.19 4.38
C ASP A 42 -3.14 17.30 3.16
N LEU A 43 -4.15 16.44 3.30
CA LEU A 43 -4.72 15.64 2.23
C LEU A 43 -6.25 15.80 2.12
N PRO A 44 -6.81 15.64 0.91
CA PRO A 44 -8.25 15.44 0.75
C PRO A 44 -8.77 14.30 1.65
N PRO A 45 -9.96 14.41 2.25
CA PRO A 45 -10.50 13.40 3.16
C PRO A 45 -10.45 11.97 2.61
N LYS A 46 -10.74 11.77 1.31
CA LYS A 46 -10.72 10.44 0.68
C LYS A 46 -9.46 10.16 -0.15
N ALA A 47 -8.37 10.89 0.10
CA ALA A 47 -7.08 10.46 -0.41
C ALA A 47 -6.73 9.09 0.20
N VAL A 48 -6.20 8.18 -0.61
CA VAL A 48 -5.68 6.90 -0.13
C VAL A 48 -4.31 7.09 0.47
N VAL A 49 -4.14 6.49 1.64
CA VAL A 49 -2.86 6.38 2.32
C VAL A 49 -2.55 4.92 2.63
N ILE A 50 -1.27 4.57 2.64
CA ILE A 50 -0.80 3.32 3.25
C ILE A 50 -0.27 3.68 4.62
N GLY A 51 -0.95 3.20 5.65
CA GLY A 51 -0.57 3.40 7.03
C GLY A 51 0.15 2.20 7.62
N VAL A 52 1.10 2.44 8.51
CA VAL A 52 1.79 1.42 9.32
C VAL A 52 1.76 1.81 10.80
N THR A 53 1.54 0.82 11.65
CA THR A 53 1.60 0.92 13.11
C THR A 53 2.66 -0.04 13.65
N LYS A 54 3.27 0.26 14.79
CA LYS A 54 4.16 -0.71 15.46
C LYS A 54 3.33 -1.74 16.26
N ASP A 55 3.79 -2.99 16.31
CA ASP A 55 3.09 -4.16 16.86
C ASP A 55 2.84 -4.16 18.40
N ASP A 56 3.09 -3.03 19.10
CA ASP A 56 3.05 -2.95 20.57
C ASP A 56 2.19 -1.80 21.12
N GLY A 57 1.41 -1.11 20.28
CA GLY A 57 0.57 0.01 20.72
C GLY A 57 1.33 1.32 20.99
N ALA A 58 2.60 1.41 20.58
CA ALA A 58 3.42 2.62 20.66
C ALA A 58 3.28 3.54 19.42
N PRO A 59 3.62 4.84 19.53
CA PRO A 59 3.09 5.94 18.72
C PRO A 59 3.68 6.10 17.30
N LEU A 60 4.55 5.19 16.86
CA LEU A 60 5.09 5.27 15.50
C LEU A 60 4.01 4.87 14.50
N THR A 61 3.28 5.89 14.08
CA THR A 61 2.23 5.83 13.07
C THR A 61 2.73 6.65 11.89
N ARG A 62 2.95 5.98 10.76
CA ARG A 62 3.34 6.66 9.51
C ARG A 62 2.28 6.40 8.47
N ALA A 63 1.90 7.45 7.74
CA ALA A 63 1.05 7.36 6.57
C ALA A 63 1.83 7.82 5.34
N TYR A 64 1.76 7.04 4.27
CA TYR A 64 2.29 7.42 2.96
C TYR A 64 1.14 7.91 2.08
N ALA A 65 1.22 9.16 1.61
CA ALA A 65 0.25 9.78 0.71
C ALA A 65 0.37 9.25 -0.73
N VAL A 66 0.07 7.96 -0.92
CA VAL A 66 0.33 7.24 -2.17
C VAL A 66 -0.45 7.77 -3.38
N ASP A 67 -1.59 8.42 -3.17
CA ASP A 67 -2.33 9.12 -4.25
C ASP A 67 -1.54 10.29 -4.87
N ARG A 68 -0.50 10.80 -4.19
CA ARG A 68 0.37 11.88 -4.70
C ARG A 68 1.71 11.38 -5.23
N ALA A 69 1.97 10.08 -5.16
CA ALA A 69 3.25 9.54 -5.52
C ALA A 69 3.45 9.45 -7.04
N THR A 70 4.69 9.64 -7.49
CA THR A 70 5.03 9.51 -8.92
C THR A 70 5.69 8.17 -9.26
N LYS A 71 6.18 7.46 -8.24
CA LYS A 71 6.81 6.14 -8.34
C LYS A 71 5.95 5.05 -7.72
N ARG A 72 6.31 3.78 -7.94
CA ARG A 72 5.65 2.64 -7.29
C ARG A 72 6.45 2.13 -6.09
N VAL A 73 7.75 2.45 -6.06
CA VAL A 73 8.70 2.00 -5.05
C VAL A 73 9.28 3.19 -4.29
N PHE A 74 9.16 3.15 -2.96
CA PHE A 74 9.71 4.20 -2.09
C PHE A 74 10.57 3.58 -1.00
N ASN A 75 11.85 3.96 -0.96
CA ASN A 75 12.74 3.58 0.13
C ASN A 75 12.61 4.60 1.25
N ASP A 76 12.46 4.11 2.48
CA ASP A 76 12.32 4.96 3.65
C ASP A 76 12.98 4.34 4.89
N THR A 77 12.95 5.05 6.00
CA THR A 77 13.40 4.59 7.31
C THR A 77 12.31 4.85 8.34
N LEU A 78 11.83 3.79 8.97
CA LEU A 78 10.79 3.83 9.99
C LEU A 78 11.40 3.47 11.34
N GLY A 79 11.46 4.41 12.29
CA GLY A 79 12.08 4.16 13.59
C GLY A 79 13.56 3.73 13.53
N GLY A 80 14.30 4.19 12.53
CA GLY A 80 15.70 3.79 12.27
C GLY A 80 15.85 2.52 11.42
N GLU A 81 14.76 1.81 11.14
CA GLU A 81 14.75 0.57 10.38
C GLU A 81 14.48 0.84 8.89
N PRO A 82 15.29 0.31 7.95
CA PRO A 82 15.08 0.51 6.53
C PRO A 82 13.84 -0.25 6.08
N VAL A 83 12.95 0.45 5.39
CA VAL A 83 11.72 -0.10 4.85
C VAL A 83 11.58 0.25 3.38
N VAL A 84 10.84 -0.59 2.65
CA VAL A 84 10.40 -0.29 1.30
C VAL A 84 8.88 -0.30 1.28
N VAL A 85 8.31 0.74 0.69
CA VAL A 85 6.88 0.87 0.43
C VAL A 85 6.67 0.53 -1.04
N LEU A 86 5.82 -0.45 -1.31
CA LEU A 86 5.44 -0.89 -2.64
C LEU A 86 3.98 -0.54 -2.87
N PHE A 87 3.68 0.20 -3.95
CA PHE A 87 2.34 0.69 -4.25
C PHE A 87 1.92 0.34 -5.68
N GLU A 88 0.69 -0.14 -5.82
CA GLU A 88 0.02 -0.36 -7.10
C GLU A 88 -1.05 0.73 -7.30
N PRO A 89 -0.79 1.76 -8.13
CA PRO A 89 -1.69 2.90 -8.32
C PRO A 89 -3.07 2.52 -8.82
N GLU A 90 -3.17 1.51 -9.69
CA GLU A 90 -4.44 1.10 -10.31
C GLU A 90 -5.36 0.43 -9.28
N ALA A 91 -4.81 -0.47 -8.48
CA ALA A 91 -5.52 -1.12 -7.39
C ALA A 91 -5.67 -0.22 -6.16
N ARG A 92 -4.89 0.88 -6.06
CA ARG A 92 -4.76 1.74 -4.88
C ARG A 92 -4.45 0.96 -3.61
N THR A 93 -3.64 -0.08 -3.75
CA THR A 93 -3.19 -0.95 -2.66
C THR A 93 -1.67 -1.02 -2.63
N GLY A 94 -1.13 -1.43 -1.50
CA GLY A 94 0.30 -1.63 -1.38
C GLY A 94 0.68 -2.20 -0.02
N GLY A 95 1.98 -2.45 0.13
CA GLY A 95 2.56 -3.02 1.33
C GLY A 95 3.84 -2.30 1.73
N ILE A 96 4.17 -2.40 3.01
CA ILE A 96 5.44 -1.91 3.54
C ILE A 96 6.18 -3.12 4.08
N PHE A 97 7.43 -3.24 3.69
CA PHE A 97 8.27 -4.37 4.04
C PHE A 97 9.54 -3.88 4.71
N SER A 98 10.07 -4.67 5.64
CA SER A 98 11.45 -4.50 6.07
C SER A 98 12.35 -4.71 4.86
N ALA A 99 13.19 -3.72 4.57
CA ALA A 99 14.20 -3.82 3.52
C ALA A 99 15.48 -4.53 4.02
N LYS A 100 15.45 -5.11 5.23
CA LYS A 100 16.55 -5.93 5.74
C LYS A 100 16.50 -7.34 5.16
N LEU A 101 17.62 -7.79 4.59
CA LEU A 101 17.78 -9.16 4.11
C LEU A 101 19.23 -9.61 4.33
N GLY A 102 19.41 -10.79 4.93
CA GLY A 102 20.74 -11.41 5.08
C GLY A 102 21.75 -10.56 5.88
N GLY A 103 21.29 -9.73 6.83
CA GLY A 103 22.14 -8.85 7.64
C GLY A 103 22.46 -7.49 7.01
N GLY A 104 22.03 -7.23 5.78
CA GLY A 104 22.17 -5.94 5.09
C GLY A 104 20.82 -5.26 4.83
N ALA A 105 20.87 -4.00 4.42
CA ALA A 105 19.71 -3.25 3.94
C ALA A 105 19.73 -3.18 2.41
N LEU A 106 18.64 -3.61 1.78
CA LEU A 106 18.40 -3.48 0.36
C LEU A 106 17.79 -2.11 0.05
N ARG A 107 18.01 -1.62 -1.17
CA ARG A 107 17.31 -0.48 -1.74
C ARG A 107 16.69 -0.90 -3.04
N PHE A 108 15.50 -0.38 -3.32
CA PHE A 108 14.70 -0.81 -4.44
C PHE A 108 14.39 0.33 -5.40
N GLU A 109 14.19 -0.01 -6.66
CA GLU A 109 13.75 0.90 -7.71
C GLU A 109 12.64 0.27 -8.56
N ASP A 110 11.91 1.11 -9.28
CA ASP A 110 10.95 0.64 -10.27
C ASP A 110 11.68 -0.17 -11.35
N GLY A 111 11.31 -1.44 -11.51
CA GLY A 111 11.82 -2.29 -12.58
C GLY A 111 11.21 -1.92 -13.92
N LYS A 112 12.00 -2.03 -14.98
CA LYS A 112 11.63 -1.55 -16.32
C LYS A 112 10.79 -2.53 -17.15
N ASP A 113 10.31 -3.64 -16.58
CA ASP A 113 10.01 -4.82 -17.40
C ASP A 113 8.82 -5.64 -16.90
N SER A 114 7.59 -5.13 -17.04
CA SER A 114 6.40 -5.93 -17.38
C SER A 114 5.13 -5.06 -17.32
N ALA A 115 4.39 -5.05 -18.43
CA ALA A 115 3.08 -4.40 -18.54
C ALA A 115 1.96 -5.12 -17.74
N ALA A 116 2.26 -6.20 -17.02
CA ALA A 116 1.26 -7.04 -16.35
C ALA A 116 1.55 -7.34 -14.87
N ASN A 117 2.77 -7.10 -14.36
CA ASN A 117 3.09 -7.23 -12.94
C ASN A 117 4.17 -6.20 -12.58
N PRO A 118 4.02 -5.40 -11.51
CA PRO A 118 5.05 -4.45 -11.11
C PRO A 118 6.32 -5.23 -10.74
N VAL A 119 7.34 -5.05 -11.58
CA VAL A 119 8.68 -5.59 -11.38
C VAL A 119 9.43 -4.59 -10.53
N ILE A 120 9.95 -5.02 -9.39
CA ILE A 120 10.75 -4.21 -8.48
C ILE A 120 12.17 -4.77 -8.52
N ARG A 121 13.18 -3.91 -8.51
CA ARG A 121 14.59 -4.35 -8.56
C ARG A 121 15.34 -3.84 -7.34
N ASP A 122 16.15 -4.68 -6.71
CA ASP A 122 17.12 -4.18 -5.72
C ASP A 122 18.39 -3.66 -6.41
N THR A 123 18.90 -2.53 -5.95
CA THR A 123 20.04 -1.83 -6.56
C THR A 123 21.39 -2.51 -6.29
N GLN A 124 21.45 -3.37 -5.27
CA GLN A 124 22.67 -3.99 -4.78
C GLN A 124 23.07 -5.21 -5.63
N THR A 125 22.10 -6.07 -5.92
CA THR A 125 22.31 -7.33 -6.64
C THR A 125 21.61 -7.36 -8.00
N GLY A 126 20.66 -6.44 -8.22
CA GLY A 126 19.82 -6.46 -9.40
C GLY A 126 18.79 -7.59 -9.40
N SER A 127 18.50 -8.20 -8.24
CA SER A 127 17.46 -9.21 -8.16
C SER A 127 16.10 -8.56 -8.39
N VAL A 128 15.18 -9.33 -8.96
CA VAL A 128 13.84 -8.88 -9.30
C VAL A 128 12.86 -9.43 -8.29
N TRP A 129 11.89 -8.60 -7.90
CA TRP A 129 10.93 -8.84 -6.82
C TRP A 129 9.50 -8.59 -7.31
N ASP A 130 8.56 -9.39 -6.82
CA ASP A 130 7.12 -9.18 -7.02
C ASP A 130 6.54 -8.16 -6.02
N ALA A 131 5.29 -7.72 -6.25
CA ALA A 131 4.58 -6.80 -5.36
C ALA A 131 4.41 -7.32 -3.92
N ALA A 132 4.52 -8.64 -3.72
CA ALA A 132 4.42 -9.29 -2.41
C ALA A 132 5.77 -9.34 -1.68
N GLY A 133 6.82 -8.71 -2.24
CA GLY A 133 8.15 -8.68 -1.65
C GLY A 133 8.89 -10.02 -1.77
N ARG A 134 8.58 -10.85 -2.78
CA ARG A 134 9.31 -12.10 -3.06
C ARG A 134 10.23 -11.93 -4.26
N ALA A 135 11.48 -12.35 -4.11
CA ALA A 135 12.44 -12.35 -5.20
C ALA A 135 12.11 -13.46 -6.20
N VAL A 136 11.80 -13.08 -7.44
CA VAL A 136 11.44 -13.98 -8.53
C VAL A 136 12.64 -14.36 -9.40
N SER A 137 13.70 -13.55 -9.42
CA SER A 137 14.94 -13.86 -10.15
C SER A 137 16.14 -13.12 -9.56
N GLY A 138 17.35 -13.52 -9.98
CA GLY A 138 18.61 -12.94 -9.50
C GLY A 138 19.16 -13.64 -8.26
N GLN A 139 20.15 -13.03 -7.63
CA GLN A 139 20.89 -13.59 -6.50
C GLN A 139 19.99 -13.92 -5.29
N HIS A 140 18.92 -13.16 -5.10
CA HIS A 140 17.98 -13.36 -3.99
C HIS A 140 16.78 -14.24 -4.35
N ALA A 141 16.73 -14.86 -5.53
CA ALA A 141 15.59 -15.68 -5.96
C ALA A 141 15.12 -16.69 -4.88
N GLY A 142 13.80 -16.74 -4.65
CA GLY A 142 13.16 -17.56 -3.62
C GLY A 142 13.19 -16.98 -2.21
N ARG A 143 13.86 -15.84 -1.98
CA ARG A 143 13.77 -15.09 -0.71
C ARG A 143 12.53 -14.20 -0.68
N ALA A 144 12.09 -13.86 0.53
CA ALA A 144 10.99 -12.95 0.76
C ALA A 144 11.40 -11.88 1.79
N LEU A 145 10.92 -10.66 1.59
CA LEU A 145 10.99 -9.59 2.59
C LEU A 145 9.97 -9.85 3.69
N THR A 146 10.22 -9.29 4.88
CA THR A 146 9.28 -9.38 6.00
C THR A 146 8.24 -8.26 5.88
N PRO A 147 6.94 -8.57 5.70
CA PRO A 147 5.90 -7.54 5.67
C PRO A 147 5.69 -6.91 7.04
N LEU A 148 5.39 -5.62 7.06
CA LEU A 148 4.94 -4.90 8.26
C LEU A 148 3.40 -4.88 8.32
N PRO A 149 2.79 -4.68 9.49
CA PRO A 149 1.34 -4.57 9.65
C PRO A 149 0.83 -3.26 9.03
N THR A 150 0.48 -3.32 7.74
CA THR A 150 0.02 -2.16 6.97
C THR A 150 -1.46 -2.18 6.66
N ARG A 151 -2.04 -1.00 6.43
CA ARG A 151 -3.43 -0.84 5.98
C ARG A 151 -3.52 0.22 4.90
N SER A 152 -4.11 -0.12 3.75
CA SER A 152 -4.58 0.88 2.78
C SER A 152 -5.94 1.42 3.24
N THR A 153 -6.05 2.73 3.41
CA THR A 153 -7.29 3.35 3.88
C THR A 153 -7.43 4.79 3.38
N LEU A 154 -8.58 5.40 3.66
CA LEU A 154 -8.85 6.80 3.36
C LEU A 154 -8.28 7.70 4.47
N TRP A 155 -7.73 8.86 4.08
CA TRP A 155 -7.07 9.80 4.98
C TRP A 155 -7.94 10.20 6.18
N PHE A 156 -9.22 10.48 5.96
CA PHE A 156 -10.13 10.85 7.05
C PHE A 156 -10.22 9.76 8.12
N ALA A 157 -10.21 8.50 7.72
CA ALA A 157 -10.34 7.36 8.63
C ALA A 157 -9.02 7.11 9.35
N TRP A 158 -7.90 7.19 8.63
CA TRP A 158 -6.57 7.08 9.23
C TRP A 158 -6.33 8.18 10.27
N PHE A 159 -6.52 9.45 9.89
CA PHE A 159 -6.24 10.58 10.78
C PHE A 159 -7.17 10.63 11.99
N ALA A 160 -8.42 10.19 11.85
CA ALA A 160 -9.32 10.06 12.98
C ALA A 160 -8.83 9.04 14.02
N ALA A 161 -8.20 7.94 13.57
CA ALA A 161 -7.64 6.90 14.43
C ALA A 161 -6.24 7.25 14.97
N TYR A 162 -5.40 7.89 14.14
CA TYR A 162 -3.99 8.21 14.41
C TYR A 162 -3.70 9.68 14.12
N PRO A 163 -4.15 10.61 14.98
CA PRO A 163 -3.98 12.05 14.74
C PRO A 163 -2.53 12.53 14.83
N ASP A 164 -1.67 11.80 15.54
CA ASP A 164 -0.24 12.12 15.69
C ASP A 164 0.62 11.43 14.62
N THR A 165 -0.03 10.93 13.55
CA THR A 165 0.67 10.25 12.44
C THR A 165 1.65 11.18 11.74
N ASP A 166 2.83 10.64 11.47
CA ASP A 166 3.79 11.26 10.56
C ASP A 166 3.33 11.04 9.13
N LEU A 167 2.89 12.10 8.46
CA LEU A 167 2.45 12.05 7.07
C LEU A 167 3.65 12.27 6.14
N LYS A 168 3.90 11.30 5.27
CA LYS A 168 4.95 11.38 4.26
C LYS A 168 4.34 11.41 2.87
N VAL A 169 4.71 12.41 2.07
CA VAL A 169 4.45 12.43 0.64
C VAL A 169 5.62 11.73 -0.05
N PRO A 170 5.41 10.55 -0.66
CA PRO A 170 6.46 9.88 -1.40
C PRO A 170 6.85 10.70 -2.64
N PRO A 171 8.09 10.55 -3.14
CA PRO A 171 8.56 11.26 -4.34
C PRO A 171 7.77 10.91 -5.60
#